data_AF-A0A954ED45-F1
#
_entry.id   AF-A0A954ED45-F1
#
_cell.length_a   1.000
_cell.length_b   1.000
_cell.length_c   1.000
_cell.angle_alpha   90.00
_cell.angle_beta   90.00
_cell.angle_gamma   90.00
#
_symmetry.space_group_name_H-M   'P 1'
#
loop_
_entity.id
_entity.type
_entity.pdbx_description
1 polymer ?
#
loop_
_entity_poly.entity_id
_entity_poly.type
_entity_poly.pdbx_seq_one_letter_code
_entity_poly.pdbx_strand_id
1 'polypeptide(L)'
;MGEGLLADKFRTIADQRAQNARELKSYVEFNGEQADTEGSYLAAMHRCWMKCREHFSTNDTYAIVAEAERGEDYIKAAYEDALKDHPGSAMSDILHNQHAAVKMDHDMIRDLQDNMKQCH
;
A
#
# COMPACT_ATOMS: atom_id res chain seq x y z
N MET A 1 -16.62 22.05 1.26
CA MET A 1 -17.00 20.72 1.82
C MET A 1 -16.15 19.55 1.29
N GLY A 2 -15.21 19.75 0.34
CA GLY A 2 -14.44 18.63 -0.25
C GLY A 2 -13.19 18.17 0.51
N GLU A 3 -12.48 19.07 1.20
CA GLU A 3 -11.16 18.75 1.79
C GLU A 3 -11.23 17.80 3.00
N GLY A 4 -12.24 17.93 3.86
CA GLY A 4 -12.39 17.07 5.05
C GLY A 4 -12.64 15.61 4.70
N LEU A 5 -13.47 15.35 3.68
CA LEU A 5 -13.76 13.99 3.21
C LEU A 5 -12.52 13.29 2.64
N LEU A 6 -11.64 14.05 1.97
CA LEU A 6 -10.39 13.52 1.42
C LEU A 6 -9.39 13.17 2.51
N ALA A 7 -9.26 14.03 3.53
CA ALA A 7 -8.41 13.77 4.68
C ALA A 7 -8.83 12.52 5.45
N ASP A 8 -10.13 12.32 5.67
CA ASP A 8 -10.68 11.13 6.34
C ASP A 8 -10.41 9.84 5.55
N LYS A 9 -10.52 9.90 4.22
CA LYS A 9 -10.18 8.79 3.33
C LYS A 9 -8.70 8.41 3.42
N PHE A 10 -7.79 9.38 3.31
CA PHE A 10 -6.36 9.09 3.43
C PHE A 10 -5.98 8.55 4.80
N ARG A 11 -6.64 9.01 5.86
CA ARG A 11 -6.44 8.45 7.20
C ARG A 11 -6.88 6.99 7.28
N THR A 12 -8.03 6.66 6.69
CA THR A 12 -8.52 5.27 6.62
C THR A 12 -7.55 4.37 5.85
N ILE A 13 -7.04 4.84 4.71
CA ILE A 13 -6.04 4.10 3.92
C ILE A 13 -4.76 3.90 4.73
N ALA A 14 -4.25 4.94 5.40
CA ALA A 14 -3.07 4.85 6.25
C ALA A 14 -3.24 3.83 7.39
N ASP A 15 -4.39 3.84 8.06
CA ASP A 15 -4.71 2.88 9.12
C ASP A 15 -4.77 1.44 8.58
N GLN A 16 -5.34 1.24 7.39
CA GLN A 16 -5.37 -0.05 6.70
C GLN A 16 -3.95 -0.52 6.34
N ARG A 17 -3.07 0.35 5.84
CA ARG A 17 -1.67 0.00 5.54
C ARG A 17 -0.89 -0.37 6.80
N ALA A 18 -1.11 0.35 7.89
CA ALA A 18 -0.51 0.02 9.18
C ALA A 18 -0.99 -1.34 9.71
N GLN A 19 -2.27 -1.65 9.54
CA GLN A 19 -2.84 -2.95 9.92
C GLN A 19 -2.28 -4.10 9.07
N ASN A 20 -2.27 -3.95 7.74
CA ASN A 20 -1.73 -4.96 6.83
C ASN A 20 -0.25 -5.26 7.18
N ALA A 21 0.55 -4.22 7.42
CA ALA A 21 1.95 -4.38 7.82
C ALA A 21 2.12 -5.13 9.15
N ARG A 22 1.25 -4.88 10.15
CA ARG A 22 1.25 -5.62 11.41
C ARG A 22 0.90 -7.09 11.21
N GLU A 23 -0.12 -7.38 10.42
CA GLU A 23 -0.53 -8.76 10.11
C GLU A 23 0.59 -9.52 9.40
N LEU A 24 1.15 -8.97 8.33
CA LEU A 24 2.26 -9.57 7.61
C LEU A 24 3.47 -9.80 8.54
N LYS A 25 3.79 -8.83 9.40
CA LYS A 25 4.86 -8.98 10.41
C LYS A 25 4.60 -10.14 11.36
N SER A 26 3.38 -10.29 11.88
CA SER A 26 3.04 -11.42 12.76
C SER A 26 3.17 -12.77 12.06
N TYR A 27 2.81 -12.86 10.78
CA TYR A 27 3.01 -14.09 10.01
C TYR A 27 4.48 -14.36 9.68
N VAL A 28 5.28 -13.32 9.42
CA VAL A 28 6.74 -13.46 9.27
C VAL A 28 7.34 -13.93 10.59
N GLU A 29 7.03 -13.31 11.73
CA GLU A 29 7.54 -13.72 13.03
C GLU A 29 7.14 -15.16 13.40
N PHE A 30 5.92 -15.58 13.05
CA PHE A 30 5.45 -16.95 13.26
C PHE A 30 6.17 -17.98 12.35
N ASN A 31 6.52 -17.62 11.11
CA ASN A 31 7.21 -18.51 10.17
C ASN A 31 8.75 -18.39 10.22
N GLY A 32 9.28 -17.30 10.76
CA GLY A 32 10.70 -17.00 10.94
C GLY A 32 11.37 -17.83 12.03
N GLU A 33 10.56 -18.44 12.91
CA GLU A 33 11.01 -19.57 13.74
C GLU A 33 11.37 -20.81 12.89
N GLN A 34 11.09 -20.84 11.57
CA GLN A 34 11.35 -21.98 10.68
C GLN A 34 12.19 -21.76 9.40
N ALA A 35 12.48 -20.56 8.85
CA ALA A 35 13.42 -20.49 7.69
C ALA A 35 14.00 -19.10 7.31
N ASP A 36 15.31 -18.93 7.56
CA ASP A 36 16.43 -18.26 6.82
C ASP A 36 16.24 -17.25 5.65
N THR A 37 15.05 -16.74 5.31
CA THR A 37 14.83 -16.00 4.03
C THR A 37 14.20 -14.60 4.18
N GLU A 38 14.56 -13.85 5.23
CA GLU A 38 13.82 -12.64 5.63
C GLU A 38 14.48 -11.29 5.27
N GLY A 39 15.74 -11.29 4.81
CA GLY A 39 16.49 -10.05 4.60
C GLY A 39 16.05 -9.17 3.41
N SER A 40 15.52 -9.76 2.34
CA SER A 40 15.21 -9.04 1.09
C SER A 40 13.87 -8.29 1.15
N TYR A 41 12.84 -8.91 1.73
CA TYR A 41 11.48 -8.38 1.83
C TYR A 41 11.40 -7.15 2.74
N LEU A 42 12.01 -7.23 3.93
CA LEU A 42 12.02 -6.13 4.90
C LEU A 42 12.79 -4.92 4.36
N ALA A 43 13.88 -5.17 3.62
CA ALA A 43 14.67 -4.13 2.99
C ALA A 43 13.94 -3.47 1.81
N ALA A 44 13.17 -4.23 1.02
CA ALA A 44 12.33 -3.67 -0.04
C ALA A 44 11.21 -2.78 0.51
N MET A 45 10.53 -3.23 1.58
CA MET A 45 9.47 -2.48 2.24
C MET A 45 10.00 -1.21 2.92
N HIS A 46 11.16 -1.27 3.56
CA HIS A 46 11.83 -0.10 4.13
C HIS A 46 12.22 0.92 3.05
N ARG A 47 12.72 0.48 1.89
CA ARG A 47 13.01 1.36 0.75
C ARG A 47 11.74 1.98 0.14
N CYS A 48 10.65 1.23 0.09
CA CYS A 48 9.33 1.73 -0.34
C CYS A 48 8.85 2.85 0.59
N TRP A 49 8.86 2.61 1.91
CA TRP A 49 8.49 3.60 2.92
C TRP A 49 9.35 4.86 2.89
N MET A 50 10.69 4.71 2.76
CA MET A 50 11.61 5.85 2.68
C MET A 50 11.36 6.71 1.43
N LYS A 51 11.11 6.09 0.27
CA LYS A 51 10.76 6.82 -0.96
C LYS A 51 9.44 7.59 -0.84
N CYS A 52 8.43 7.00 -0.20
CA CYS A 52 7.16 7.68 0.08
C CYS A 52 7.37 8.90 1.01
N ARG A 53 8.22 8.77 2.03
CA ARG A 53 8.52 9.88 2.97
C ARG A 53 9.26 11.04 2.29
N GLU A 54 10.12 10.76 1.32
CA GLU A 54 10.92 11.78 0.63
C GLU A 54 10.11 12.64 -0.35
N HIS A 55 8.90 12.20 -0.76
CA HIS A 55 8.03 12.94 -1.69
C HIS A 55 6.97 13.84 -1.03
N PHE A 56 6.81 13.80 0.31
CA PHE A 56 5.90 14.70 1.01
C PHE A 56 6.49 16.10 1.22
N SER A 57 6.45 16.94 0.18
CA SER A 57 6.69 18.38 0.28
C SER A 57 5.92 19.16 -0.79
N THR A 58 4.59 19.25 -0.68
CA THR A 58 3.81 20.28 -1.39
C THR A 58 2.44 20.48 -0.74
N ASN A 59 1.96 21.73 -0.67
CA ASN A 59 0.64 22.13 -0.16
C ASN A 59 -0.45 22.11 -1.24
N ASP A 60 -0.32 21.27 -2.27
CA ASP A 60 -1.31 21.13 -3.34
C ASP A 60 -2.04 19.79 -3.18
N THR A 61 -3.36 19.86 -3.01
CA THR A 61 -4.24 18.69 -2.89
C THR A 61 -4.10 17.72 -4.06
N TYR A 62 -3.87 18.24 -5.28
CA TYR A 62 -3.68 17.39 -6.46
C TYR A 62 -2.37 16.59 -6.38
N ALA A 63 -1.28 17.23 -5.95
CA ALA A 63 0.01 16.57 -5.77
C ALA A 63 -0.05 15.45 -4.70
N ILE A 64 -0.82 15.66 -3.63
CA ILE A 64 -1.05 14.65 -2.58
C ILE A 64 -1.78 13.43 -3.14
N VAL A 65 -2.84 13.63 -3.93
CA VAL A 65 -3.61 12.53 -4.55
C VAL A 65 -2.75 11.74 -5.54
N ALA A 66 -1.96 12.43 -6.36
CA ALA A 66 -1.06 11.80 -7.31
C ALA A 66 0.06 10.98 -6.64
N GLU A 67 0.59 11.46 -5.51
CA GLU A 67 1.62 10.72 -4.78
C GLU A 67 1.04 9.50 -4.06
N ALA A 68 -0.18 9.62 -3.51
CA ALA A 68 -0.86 8.49 -2.91
C ALA A 68 -1.17 7.39 -3.94
N GLU A 69 -1.63 7.75 -5.14
CA GLU A 69 -1.87 6.80 -6.24
C GLU A 69 -0.60 6.00 -6.56
N ARG A 70 0.53 6.69 -6.72
CA ARG A 70 1.83 6.04 -6.97
C ARG A 70 2.22 5.09 -5.85
N GLY A 71 2.09 5.52 -4.60
CA GLY A 71 2.38 4.67 -3.44
C GLY A 71 1.55 3.39 -3.45
N GLU A 72 0.27 3.49 -3.77
CA GLU A 72 -0.62 2.32 -3.86
C GLU A 72 -0.31 1.42 -5.06
N ASP A 73 0.14 1.96 -6.19
CA ASP A 73 0.56 1.17 -7.35
C ASP A 73 1.80 0.31 -7.03
N TYR A 74 2.78 0.87 -6.31
CA TYR A 74 3.95 0.12 -5.84
C TYR A 74 3.58 -0.99 -4.86
N ILE A 75 2.68 -0.71 -3.91
CA ILE A 75 2.23 -1.70 -2.94
C ILE A 75 1.50 -2.84 -3.65
N LYS A 76 0.60 -2.53 -4.60
CA LYS A 76 -0.10 -3.50 -5.44
C LYS A 76 0.88 -4.43 -6.16
N ALA A 77 1.88 -3.86 -6.84
CA ALA A 77 2.91 -4.65 -7.54
C ALA A 77 3.70 -5.57 -6.59
N ALA A 78 4.01 -5.11 -5.38
CA ALA A 78 4.69 -5.95 -4.38
C ALA A 78 3.84 -7.16 -3.93
N TYR A 79 2.52 -6.99 -3.79
CA TYR A 79 1.62 -8.13 -3.54
C TYR A 79 1.54 -9.07 -4.74
N GLU A 80 1.46 -8.54 -5.97
CA GLU A 80 1.44 -9.36 -7.18
C GLU A 80 2.70 -10.23 -7.30
N ASP A 81 3.87 -9.69 -6.96
CA ASP A 81 5.12 -10.44 -6.97
C ASP A 81 5.16 -11.48 -5.84
N ALA A 82 4.76 -11.11 -4.61
CA ALA A 82 4.70 -12.06 -3.48
C ALA A 82 3.75 -13.25 -3.75
N LEU A 83 2.64 -13.01 -4.45
CA LEU A 83 1.67 -14.04 -4.84
C LEU A 83 2.20 -14.98 -5.93
N LYS A 84 3.12 -14.53 -6.79
CA LYS A 84 3.77 -15.39 -7.82
C LYS A 84 4.73 -16.39 -7.18
N ASP A 85 5.45 -15.98 -6.14
CA ASP A 85 6.51 -16.78 -5.51
C ASP A 85 5.96 -17.82 -4.51
N HIS A 86 4.72 -17.66 -4.02
CA HIS A 86 4.14 -18.50 -2.95
C HIS A 86 2.72 -19.03 -3.21
N PRO A 87 2.43 -19.69 -4.35
CA PRO A 87 1.10 -20.23 -4.61
C PRO A 87 0.72 -21.31 -3.58
N GLY A 88 -0.36 -21.07 -2.82
CA GLY A 88 -1.00 -22.09 -1.98
C GLY A 88 -0.45 -22.24 -0.55
N SER A 89 0.35 -21.30 -0.05
CA SER A 89 0.69 -21.25 1.39
C SER A 89 -0.48 -20.71 2.23
N ALA A 90 -0.47 -20.93 3.55
CA ALA A 90 -1.44 -20.29 4.47
C ALA A 90 -1.43 -18.76 4.40
N MET A 91 -0.35 -18.18 3.86
CA MET A 91 -0.20 -16.74 3.60
C MET A 91 -0.96 -16.28 2.33
N SER A 92 -1.24 -17.20 1.38
CA SER A 92 -1.82 -16.87 0.08
C SER A 92 -3.18 -16.19 0.22
N ASP A 93 -4.02 -16.63 1.16
CA ASP A 93 -5.34 -16.04 1.39
C ASP A 93 -5.24 -14.60 1.90
N ILE A 94 -4.26 -14.32 2.76
CA ILE A 94 -4.06 -13.00 3.36
C ILE A 94 -3.45 -12.04 2.35
N LEU A 95 -2.46 -12.51 1.59
CA LEU A 95 -1.91 -11.74 0.48
C LEU A 95 -2.99 -11.41 -0.55
N HIS A 96 -3.89 -12.35 -0.88
CA HIS A 96 -5.01 -12.09 -1.79
C HIS A 96 -5.99 -11.06 -1.22
N ASN A 97 -6.38 -11.20 0.04
CA ASN A 97 -7.32 -10.28 0.69
C ASN A 97 -6.75 -8.86 0.79
N GLN A 98 -5.49 -8.73 1.25
CA GLN A 98 -4.83 -7.44 1.36
C GLN A 98 -4.55 -6.82 -0.01
N HIS A 99 -4.15 -7.61 -1.01
CA HIS A 99 -3.99 -7.15 -2.39
C HIS A 99 -5.30 -6.61 -2.98
N ALA A 100 -6.42 -7.30 -2.77
CA ALA A 100 -7.72 -6.85 -3.25
C ALA A 100 -8.12 -5.50 -2.63
N ALA A 101 -7.86 -5.32 -1.33
CA ALA A 101 -8.09 -4.04 -0.66
C ALA A 101 -7.19 -2.92 -1.21
N VAL A 102 -5.90 -3.21 -1.41
CA VAL A 102 -4.94 -2.26 -2.01
C VAL A 102 -5.37 -1.85 -3.41
N LYS A 103 -5.81 -2.80 -4.23
CA LYS A 103 -6.29 -2.52 -5.59
C LYS A 103 -7.54 -1.64 -5.59
N MET A 104 -8.47 -1.88 -4.68
CA MET A 104 -9.68 -1.06 -4.54
C MET A 104 -9.34 0.38 -4.15
N ASP A 105 -8.42 0.56 -3.19
CA ASP A 105 -7.97 1.89 -2.76
C ASP A 105 -7.22 2.61 -3.90
N HIS A 106 -6.33 1.91 -4.62
CA HIS A 106 -5.64 2.42 -5.81
C HIS A 106 -6.62 2.94 -6.86
N ASP A 107 -7.59 2.11 -7.25
CA ASP A 107 -8.57 2.48 -8.29
C ASP A 107 -9.42 3.68 -7.85
N MET A 108 -9.80 3.76 -6.57
CA MET A 108 -10.50 4.92 -6.02
C MET A 108 -9.67 6.21 -6.08
N ILE A 109 -8.38 6.15 -5.73
CA ILE A 109 -7.48 7.31 -5.78
C ILE A 109 -7.25 7.76 -7.23
N ARG A 110 -7.05 6.81 -8.15
CA ARG A 110 -6.93 7.09 -9.59
C ARG A 110 -8.17 7.82 -10.11
N ASP A 111 -9.36 7.31 -9.81
CA ASP A 111 -10.61 7.91 -10.25
C ASP A 111 -10.80 9.32 -9.65
N LEU A 112 -10.37 9.54 -8.40
CA LEU A 112 -10.32 10.87 -7.77
C LEU A 112 -9.37 11.81 -8.52
N GLN A 113 -8.18 11.35 -8.84
CA GLN A 113 -7.19 12.13 -9.58
C GLN A 113 -7.70 12.50 -10.97
N ASP A 114 -8.30 11.56 -11.69
CA ASP A 114 -8.82 11.79 -13.04
C ASP A 114 -10.01 12.77 -13.04
N ASN A 115 -10.88 12.70 -12.04
CA ASN A 115 -11.94 13.69 -11.84
C ASN A 115 -11.37 15.10 -11.56
N MET A 116 -10.29 15.20 -10.78
CA MET A 116 -9.60 16.48 -10.53
C MET A 116 -8.94 17.03 -11.80
N LYS A 117 -8.35 16.18 -12.66
CA LYS A 117 -7.79 16.60 -13.96
C LYS A 117 -8.85 17.13 -14.92
N GLN A 118 -10.06 16.58 -14.91
CA GLN A 118 -11.13 16.96 -15.85
C GLN A 118 -11.82 18.28 -15.48
N CYS A 119 -11.72 18.72 -14.22
CA CYS A 119 -12.34 19.95 -13.71
C CYS A 119 -11.40 21.17 -13.78
N HIS A 120 -10.20 21.00 -14.33
CA HIS A 120 -9.13 22.01 -14.36
C HIS A 120 -8.75 22.40 -15.79
#